data_AF-A0A494B9R7-F1
#
_entry.id   AF-A0A494B9R7-F1
#
_cell.length_a   1.000
_cell.length_b   1.000
_cell.length_c   1.000
_cell.angle_alpha   90.00
_cell.angle_beta   90.00
_cell.angle_gamma   90.00
#
_symmetry.space_group_name_H-M   'P 1'
#
loop_
_entity.id
_entity.type
_entity.pdbx_description
1 polymer ?
#
loop_
_entity_poly.entity_id
_entity_poly.type
_entity_poly.pdbx_seq_one_letter_code
_entity_poly.pdbx_strand_id
1 'polypeptide(L)'
;MQAVRLPLMSLTELLNVVRPSGLLSPDAILDAIKVRSESRDMDLNYRGMLIPEENIATMKYGAQVVKGELKSALLDGDTQNYDLDHGFSRHPIDDDCRSGIEIKLGQPSIINHIRLLLWDRDSRSYSYFIEVSMDELDWIRVIDHSHYLCRSWQKLYFPARVCRYIRIVGTHNTVNKIFHIVAFECMFTNKAFTLEKGLIVPLENVATIADCASVIEGVSRSRNALLNGDTKNYDWDSGYTCHQLGSGAIVVQLAQPYIIGSIRLLLWDCDDRSYSYYVEVSTNQQQWTMVADRTKVSCKSWQSVTFERQPASFIRIVGTHNTANEVFHCVHFECPEQQSNQKEDSSEEPGTGDPSTPNQQLDPHAPRAPSASSLPPSPGPNSRSPNQQNQ
;
A
#
# COMPACT_ATOMS: atom_id res chain seq x y z
N MET A 1 -41.44 -6.07 5.42
CA MET A 1 -41.28 -4.98 4.43
C MET A 1 -39.83 -4.64 4.09
N GLN A 2 -38.80 -5.07 4.84
CA GLN A 2 -37.38 -4.77 4.53
C GLN A 2 -36.82 -5.37 3.22
N ALA A 3 -37.54 -6.29 2.56
CA ALA A 3 -37.06 -6.96 1.36
C ALA A 3 -37.21 -6.11 0.07
N VAL A 4 -38.21 -5.22 0.03
CA VAL A 4 -38.55 -4.41 -1.15
C VAL A 4 -37.98 -3.00 -0.99
N ARG A 5 -37.14 -2.57 -1.94
CA ARG A 5 -36.49 -1.26 -1.94
C ARG A 5 -37.32 -0.26 -2.74
N LEU A 6 -38.49 0.08 -2.21
CA LEU A 6 -39.39 1.05 -2.84
C LEU A 6 -38.71 2.39 -3.18
N PRO A 7 -37.80 2.95 -2.35
CA PRO A 7 -37.14 4.21 -2.69
C PRO A 7 -36.28 4.17 -3.96
N LEU A 8 -35.89 2.99 -4.44
CA LEU A 8 -35.11 2.81 -5.67
C LEU A 8 -35.97 2.73 -6.93
N MET A 9 -37.29 2.59 -6.79
CA MET A 9 -38.20 2.54 -7.93
C MET A 9 -38.47 3.96 -8.44
N SER A 10 -38.69 4.08 -9.75
CA SER A 10 -39.11 5.36 -10.33
C SER A 10 -40.49 5.77 -9.80
N LEU A 11 -40.76 7.07 -9.79
CA LEU A 11 -42.07 7.60 -9.40
C LEU A 11 -43.19 6.98 -10.26
N THR A 12 -42.93 6.77 -11.54
CA THR A 12 -43.85 6.11 -12.47
C THR A 12 -44.17 4.67 -12.05
N GLU A 13 -43.18 3.87 -11.67
CA GLU A 13 -43.41 2.50 -11.20
C GLU A 13 -44.18 2.49 -9.88
N LEU A 14 -43.83 3.38 -8.93
CA LEU A 14 -44.52 3.50 -7.65
C LEU A 14 -46.01 3.81 -7.85
N LEU A 15 -46.34 4.75 -8.74
CA LEU A 15 -47.71 5.20 -8.96
C LEU A 15 -48.53 4.30 -9.88
N ASN A 16 -47.91 3.68 -10.89
CA ASN A 16 -48.61 2.96 -11.95
C ASN A 16 -48.49 1.44 -11.86
N VAL A 17 -47.53 0.91 -11.09
CA VAL A 17 -47.34 -0.55 -10.91
C VAL A 17 -47.57 -0.94 -9.45
N VAL A 18 -46.87 -0.29 -8.51
CA VAL A 18 -46.93 -0.64 -7.10
C VAL A 18 -48.27 -0.25 -6.49
N ARG A 19 -48.71 1.00 -6.67
CA ARG A 19 -49.98 1.47 -6.11
C ARG A 19 -51.19 0.66 -6.60
N PRO A 20 -51.36 0.36 -7.91
CA PRO A 20 -52.49 -0.44 -8.37
C PRO A 20 -52.44 -1.91 -7.95
N SER A 21 -51.26 -2.44 -7.58
CA SER A 21 -51.13 -3.82 -7.11
C SER A 21 -51.88 -4.11 -5.80
N GLY A 22 -52.12 -3.07 -4.99
CA GLY A 22 -52.77 -3.21 -3.67
C GLY A 22 -51.95 -3.98 -2.63
N LEU A 23 -50.72 -4.41 -2.96
CA LEU A 23 -49.86 -5.21 -2.08
C LEU A 23 -49.22 -4.39 -0.95
N LEU A 24 -49.18 -3.07 -1.09
CA LEU A 24 -48.54 -2.14 -0.17
C LEU A 24 -49.47 -0.98 0.15
N SER A 25 -49.44 -0.51 1.40
CA SER A 25 -50.24 0.64 1.84
C SER A 25 -49.83 1.92 1.10
N PRO A 26 -50.77 2.84 0.81
CA PRO A 26 -50.46 4.15 0.26
C PRO A 26 -49.40 4.92 1.06
N ASP A 27 -49.42 4.85 2.39
CA ASP A 27 -48.45 5.52 3.26
C ASP A 27 -47.02 5.03 3.01
N ALA A 28 -46.82 3.71 2.90
CA ALA A 28 -45.52 3.14 2.56
C ALA A 28 -44.98 3.62 1.18
N ILE A 29 -45.87 3.91 0.23
CA ILE A 29 -45.49 4.47 -1.08
C ILE A 29 -45.12 5.95 -0.92
N LEU A 30 -45.88 6.72 -0.15
CA LEU A 30 -45.58 8.12 0.15
C LEU A 30 -44.26 8.26 0.91
N ASP A 31 -44.01 7.40 1.90
CA ASP A 31 -42.75 7.34 2.63
C ASP A 31 -41.58 7.03 1.70
N ALA A 32 -41.75 6.10 0.75
CA ALA A 32 -40.72 5.78 -0.23
C ALA A 32 -40.42 6.96 -1.18
N ILE A 33 -41.46 7.68 -1.63
CA ILE A 33 -41.30 8.90 -2.43
C ILE A 33 -40.58 9.97 -1.61
N LYS A 34 -40.97 10.16 -0.35
CA LYS A 34 -40.34 11.12 0.55
C LYS A 34 -38.86 10.83 0.73
N VAL A 35 -38.49 9.58 1.06
CA VAL A 35 -37.09 9.16 1.20
C VAL A 35 -36.31 9.45 -0.08
N ARG A 36 -36.84 9.10 -1.25
CA ARG A 36 -36.20 9.34 -2.55
C ARG A 36 -36.01 10.83 -2.85
N SER A 37 -36.97 11.68 -2.47
CA SER A 37 -36.93 13.12 -2.72
C SER A 37 -36.05 13.89 -1.74
N GLU A 38 -35.91 13.41 -0.50
CA GLU A 38 -35.17 14.09 0.57
C GLU A 38 -33.73 13.56 0.74
N SER A 39 -33.42 12.38 0.23
CA SER A 39 -32.09 11.75 0.34
C SER A 39 -31.26 11.93 -0.92
N ARG A 40 -29.94 11.86 -0.79
CA ARG A 40 -29.04 11.68 -1.94
C ARG A 40 -29.18 10.26 -2.49
N ASP A 41 -28.95 10.07 -3.79
CA ASP A 41 -29.08 8.75 -4.42
C ASP A 41 -28.13 7.73 -3.77
N MET A 42 -26.89 8.15 -3.50
CA MET A 42 -25.89 7.31 -2.85
C MET A 42 -26.20 6.93 -1.40
N ASP A 43 -27.17 7.59 -0.75
CA ASP A 43 -27.65 7.24 0.59
C ASP A 43 -28.78 6.20 0.54
N LEU A 44 -29.30 5.88 -0.66
CA LEU A 44 -30.33 4.86 -0.83
C LEU A 44 -29.74 3.46 -0.65
N ASN A 45 -30.58 2.55 -0.16
CA ASN A 45 -30.18 1.19 0.22
C ASN A 45 -30.02 0.26 -1.01
N TYR A 46 -29.04 0.54 -1.87
CA TYR A 46 -28.71 -0.30 -3.03
C TYR A 46 -28.25 -1.71 -2.63
N ARG A 47 -28.49 -2.70 -3.51
CA ARG A 47 -27.81 -4.00 -3.44
C ARG A 47 -26.56 -3.95 -4.29
N GLY A 48 -25.48 -4.55 -3.79
CA GLY A 48 -24.28 -4.79 -4.55
C GLY A 48 -23.86 -6.25 -4.48
N MET A 49 -23.20 -6.71 -5.53
CA MET A 49 -22.42 -7.94 -5.53
C MET A 49 -21.25 -7.80 -4.54
N LEU A 50 -20.95 -8.88 -3.81
CA LEU A 50 -19.83 -8.92 -2.87
C LEU A 50 -18.96 -10.14 -3.20
N ILE A 51 -17.74 -9.89 -3.64
CA ILE A 51 -16.72 -10.92 -3.84
C ILE A 51 -15.48 -10.48 -3.07
N PRO A 52 -15.26 -11.01 -1.85
CA PRO A 52 -14.13 -10.62 -1.02
C PRO A 52 -12.79 -11.02 -1.65
N GLU A 53 -11.79 -10.17 -1.46
CA GLU A 53 -10.39 -10.35 -1.87
C GLU A 53 -10.17 -10.56 -3.38
N GLU A 54 -11.17 -10.29 -4.22
CA GLU A 54 -11.04 -10.41 -5.67
C GLU A 54 -11.19 -9.05 -6.38
N ASN A 55 -10.29 -8.77 -7.33
CA ASN A 55 -10.36 -7.57 -8.14
C ASN A 55 -11.54 -7.65 -9.11
N ILE A 56 -12.57 -6.85 -8.87
CA ILE A 56 -13.76 -6.76 -9.71
C ILE A 56 -13.63 -5.72 -10.83
N ALA A 57 -12.56 -4.93 -10.84
CA ALA A 57 -12.24 -3.99 -11.91
C ALA A 57 -11.50 -4.69 -13.07
N THR A 58 -12.10 -5.73 -13.63
CA THR A 58 -11.53 -6.50 -14.75
C THR A 58 -12.57 -6.78 -15.82
N MET A 59 -12.13 -7.08 -17.05
CA MET A 59 -13.02 -7.49 -18.14
C MET A 59 -13.82 -8.75 -17.81
N LYS A 60 -13.26 -9.68 -17.00
CA LYS A 60 -13.95 -10.88 -16.50
C LYS A 60 -15.26 -10.52 -15.78
N TYR A 61 -15.28 -9.42 -15.06
CA TYR A 61 -16.44 -8.92 -14.30
C TYR A 61 -17.22 -7.83 -15.05
N GLY A 62 -16.94 -7.61 -16.34
CA GLY A 62 -17.60 -6.61 -17.17
C GLY A 62 -17.25 -5.16 -16.80
N ALA A 63 -16.13 -4.93 -16.10
CA ALA A 63 -15.65 -3.59 -15.83
C ALA A 63 -15.05 -2.96 -17.10
N GLN A 64 -15.27 -1.66 -17.29
CA GLN A 64 -14.77 -0.91 -18.43
C GLN A 64 -14.43 0.53 -18.06
N VAL A 65 -13.44 1.10 -18.73
CA VAL A 65 -13.12 2.53 -18.63
C VAL A 65 -14.03 3.31 -19.60
N VAL A 66 -14.87 4.19 -19.07
CA VAL A 66 -15.84 4.96 -19.86
C VAL A 66 -15.33 6.36 -20.24
N LYS A 67 -14.54 7.02 -19.38
CA LYS A 67 -13.89 8.32 -19.66
C LYS A 67 -12.39 8.28 -19.35
N GLY A 68 -11.63 9.16 -20.00
CA GLY A 68 -10.17 9.18 -20.01
C GLY A 68 -9.57 8.81 -21.37
N GLU A 69 -8.27 9.03 -21.52
CA GLU A 69 -7.48 8.65 -22.68
C GLU A 69 -6.76 7.32 -22.45
N LEU A 70 -6.38 6.61 -23.52
CA LEU A 70 -5.65 5.34 -23.47
C LEU A 70 -6.34 4.29 -22.57
N LYS A 71 -7.66 4.19 -22.72
CA LYS A 71 -8.59 3.43 -21.87
C LYS A 71 -8.28 1.94 -21.72
N SER A 72 -7.66 1.33 -22.73
CA SER A 72 -7.40 -0.11 -22.76
C SER A 72 -6.34 -0.55 -21.75
N ALA A 73 -5.43 0.34 -21.35
CA ALA A 73 -4.30 0.00 -20.49
C ALA A 73 -4.66 -0.15 -19.00
N LEU A 74 -5.72 0.51 -18.52
CA LEU A 74 -5.95 0.63 -17.08
C LEU A 74 -6.37 -0.69 -16.39
N LEU A 75 -7.08 -1.54 -17.13
CA LEU A 75 -7.73 -2.76 -16.62
C LEU A 75 -7.25 -4.03 -17.33
N ASP A 76 -6.11 -3.96 -18.04
CA ASP A 76 -5.53 -5.11 -18.78
C ASP A 76 -4.76 -6.08 -17.87
N GLY A 77 -4.41 -5.65 -16.65
CA GLY A 77 -3.67 -6.43 -15.66
C GLY A 77 -2.15 -6.33 -15.82
N ASP A 78 -1.65 -5.56 -16.78
CA ASP A 78 -0.22 -5.29 -16.91
C ASP A 78 0.21 -4.20 -15.93
N THR A 79 1.16 -4.54 -15.06
CA THR A 79 1.69 -3.65 -14.02
C THR A 79 3.20 -3.46 -14.15
N GLN A 80 3.79 -3.98 -15.22
CA GLN A 80 5.24 -4.04 -15.40
C GLN A 80 5.67 -3.44 -16.74
N ASN A 81 4.91 -3.62 -17.81
CA ASN A 81 5.29 -3.16 -19.14
C ASN A 81 4.60 -1.83 -19.48
N TYR A 82 5.11 -0.75 -18.89
CA TYR A 82 4.70 0.62 -19.20
C TYR A 82 5.93 1.52 -19.39
N ASP A 83 5.86 2.35 -20.41
CA ASP A 83 6.91 3.26 -20.87
C ASP A 83 6.33 4.64 -21.18
N LEU A 84 7.13 5.56 -21.75
CA LEU A 84 6.72 6.94 -21.94
C LEU A 84 5.49 7.11 -22.85
N ASP A 85 5.16 6.11 -23.67
CA ASP A 85 4.13 6.18 -24.70
C ASP A 85 2.95 5.23 -24.45
N HIS A 86 3.15 4.13 -23.71
CA HIS A 86 2.16 3.07 -23.52
C HIS A 86 2.06 2.55 -22.07
N GLY A 87 0.99 1.79 -21.79
CA GLY A 87 0.81 1.10 -20.51
C GLY A 87 0.21 1.97 -19.39
N PHE A 88 -0.51 3.04 -19.73
CA PHE A 88 -1.24 3.86 -18.77
C PHE A 88 -2.47 4.50 -19.40
N SER A 89 -3.48 4.79 -18.58
CA SER A 89 -4.55 5.74 -18.90
C SER A 89 -4.22 7.12 -18.34
N ARG A 90 -4.75 8.16 -18.97
CA ARG A 90 -4.51 9.54 -18.54
C ARG A 90 -5.71 10.46 -18.72
N HIS A 91 -5.65 11.61 -18.07
CA HIS A 91 -6.55 12.75 -18.32
C HIS A 91 -5.85 14.08 -17.99
N PRO A 92 -6.23 15.20 -18.62
CA PRO A 92 -5.68 16.52 -18.30
C PRO A 92 -6.14 17.01 -16.91
N ILE A 93 -5.23 17.67 -16.20
CA ILE A 93 -5.50 18.31 -14.92
C ILE A 93 -6.00 19.72 -15.19
N ASP A 94 -7.31 19.89 -15.05
CA ASP A 94 -8.02 21.14 -15.29
C ASP A 94 -8.46 21.78 -13.97
N ASP A 95 -8.49 23.11 -13.90
CA ASP A 95 -8.85 23.85 -12.68
C ASP A 95 -10.30 23.58 -12.24
N ASP A 96 -11.20 23.27 -13.19
CA ASP A 96 -12.60 22.97 -12.92
C ASP A 96 -12.85 21.56 -12.36
N CYS A 97 -11.82 20.69 -12.31
CA CYS A 97 -11.92 19.29 -11.83
C CYS A 97 -13.04 18.45 -12.47
N ARG A 98 -13.49 18.83 -13.68
CA ARG A 98 -14.56 18.12 -14.42
C ARG A 98 -14.03 16.95 -15.24
N SER A 99 -12.74 16.98 -15.58
CA SER A 99 -12.03 15.94 -16.30
C SER A 99 -11.53 14.88 -15.33
N GLY A 100 -11.71 13.61 -15.68
CA GLY A 100 -11.32 12.48 -14.86
C GLY A 100 -11.39 11.16 -15.61
N ILE A 101 -10.71 10.15 -15.07
CA ILE A 101 -10.83 8.78 -15.56
C ILE A 101 -12.03 8.15 -14.85
N GLU A 102 -12.98 7.65 -15.61
CA GLU A 102 -14.19 7.02 -15.06
C GLU A 102 -14.24 5.55 -15.44
N ILE A 103 -14.47 4.70 -14.44
CA ILE A 103 -14.60 3.25 -14.55
C ILE A 103 -16.02 2.88 -14.21
N LYS A 104 -16.64 2.06 -15.06
CA LYS A 104 -17.96 1.45 -14.85
C LYS A 104 -17.77 -0.02 -14.55
N LEU A 105 -18.23 -0.47 -13.38
CA LEU A 105 -18.27 -1.88 -13.00
C LEU A 105 -19.41 -2.59 -13.74
N GLY A 106 -19.24 -3.88 -14.03
CA GLY A 106 -20.26 -4.67 -14.74
C GLY A 106 -21.57 -4.79 -13.95
N GLN A 107 -21.47 -4.84 -12.61
CA GLN A 107 -22.60 -4.86 -11.69
C GLN A 107 -22.36 -3.87 -10.53
N PRO A 108 -23.41 -3.29 -9.92
CA PRO A 108 -23.29 -2.64 -8.62
C PRO A 108 -22.59 -3.58 -7.65
N SER A 109 -21.54 -3.10 -6.99
CA SER A 109 -20.67 -3.95 -6.16
C SER A 109 -20.31 -3.26 -4.85
N ILE A 110 -20.18 -4.04 -3.79
CA ILE A 110 -19.75 -3.56 -2.48
C ILE A 110 -18.22 -3.58 -2.48
N ILE A 111 -17.60 -2.41 -2.29
CA ILE A 111 -16.14 -2.27 -2.21
C ILE A 111 -15.74 -1.41 -1.02
N ASN A 112 -14.52 -1.61 -0.53
CA ASN A 112 -13.90 -0.83 0.56
C ASN A 112 -12.38 -0.68 0.38
N HIS A 113 -11.82 -1.21 -0.71
CA HIS A 113 -10.40 -1.19 -1.00
C HIS A 113 -10.15 -0.95 -2.49
N ILE A 114 -9.27 -0.01 -2.79
CA ILE A 114 -8.80 0.32 -4.13
C ILE A 114 -7.28 0.22 -4.14
N ARG A 115 -6.73 -0.40 -5.18
CA ARG A 115 -5.30 -0.29 -5.51
C ARG A 115 -5.13 0.52 -6.78
N LEU A 116 -4.16 1.43 -6.75
CA LEU A 116 -3.90 2.35 -7.84
C LEU A 116 -2.39 2.37 -8.09
N LEU A 117 -1.94 2.02 -9.29
CA LEU A 117 -0.55 2.22 -9.67
C LEU A 117 -0.42 3.56 -10.39
N LEU A 118 0.15 4.54 -9.71
CA LEU A 118 0.54 5.80 -10.33
C LEU A 118 1.85 5.59 -11.10
N TRP A 119 2.03 6.35 -12.18
CA TRP A 119 3.31 6.37 -12.90
C TRP A 119 4.49 6.68 -11.97
N ASP A 120 5.52 5.83 -12.01
CA ASP A 120 6.65 5.86 -11.09
C ASP A 120 8.01 5.53 -11.75
N ARG A 121 8.14 5.72 -13.07
CA ARG A 121 9.43 5.52 -13.78
C ARG A 121 10.42 6.67 -13.66
N ASP A 122 9.96 7.86 -13.27
CA ASP A 122 10.78 9.05 -12.98
C ASP A 122 10.31 9.69 -11.67
N SER A 123 10.96 10.70 -11.11
CA SER A 123 10.70 11.22 -9.74
C SER A 123 9.36 11.95 -9.52
N ARG A 124 8.45 11.97 -10.50
CA ARG A 124 7.19 12.73 -10.37
C ARG A 124 6.25 12.19 -9.30
N SER A 125 5.44 13.07 -8.74
CA SER A 125 4.39 12.72 -7.80
C SER A 125 3.06 13.33 -8.23
N TYR A 126 1.97 12.76 -7.72
CA TYR A 126 0.61 13.15 -8.08
C TYR A 126 -0.23 13.43 -6.85
N SER A 127 -1.17 14.35 -6.99
CA SER A 127 -2.29 14.54 -6.05
C SER A 127 -3.60 14.22 -6.78
N TYR A 128 -4.57 13.65 -6.07
CA TYR A 128 -5.82 13.20 -6.67
C TYR A 128 -6.92 12.99 -5.62
N PHE A 129 -8.16 12.82 -6.07
CA PHE A 129 -9.23 12.29 -5.26
C PHE A 129 -10.00 11.20 -6.03
N ILE A 130 -10.69 10.34 -5.30
CA ILE A 130 -11.53 9.29 -5.88
C ILE A 130 -12.95 9.46 -5.37
N GLU A 131 -13.89 9.42 -6.30
CA GLU A 131 -15.33 9.46 -6.04
C GLU A 131 -16.00 8.20 -6.55
N VAL A 132 -17.10 7.82 -5.92
CA VAL A 132 -17.93 6.71 -6.36
C VAL A 132 -19.38 7.15 -6.52
N SER A 133 -20.08 6.50 -7.43
CA SER A 133 -21.47 6.80 -7.77
C SER A 133 -22.24 5.53 -8.18
N MET A 134 -23.57 5.59 -8.11
CA MET A 134 -24.49 4.58 -8.62
C MET A 134 -25.08 4.97 -9.99
N ASP A 135 -25.18 6.26 -10.28
CA ASP A 135 -25.97 6.82 -11.38
C ASP A 135 -25.21 7.83 -12.27
N GLU A 136 -23.94 8.12 -11.97
CA GLU A 136 -23.09 9.14 -12.62
C GLU A 136 -23.50 10.60 -12.34
N LEU A 137 -24.51 10.83 -11.51
CA LEU A 137 -25.02 12.17 -11.15
C LEU A 137 -24.65 12.52 -9.71
N ASP A 138 -24.92 11.61 -8.78
CA ASP A 138 -24.59 11.79 -7.37
C ASP A 138 -23.27 11.08 -7.04
N TRP A 139 -22.25 11.87 -6.68
CA TRP A 139 -20.90 11.40 -6.41
C TRP A 139 -20.54 11.59 -4.94
N ILE A 140 -19.96 10.56 -4.33
CA ILE A 140 -19.37 10.67 -2.99
C ILE A 140 -17.87 10.44 -3.07
N ARG A 141 -17.10 11.42 -2.59
CA ARG A 141 -15.66 11.30 -2.39
C ARG A 141 -15.35 10.24 -1.33
N VAL A 142 -14.60 9.23 -1.71
CA VAL A 142 -14.13 8.13 -0.84
C VAL A 142 -12.69 8.31 -0.40
N ILE A 143 -11.87 8.92 -1.25
CA ILE A 143 -10.45 9.19 -1.00
C ILE A 143 -10.21 10.65 -1.39
N ASP A 144 -9.57 11.41 -0.50
CA ASP A 144 -9.16 12.79 -0.78
C ASP A 144 -7.66 12.96 -0.55
N HIS A 145 -6.89 12.76 -1.61
CA HIS A 145 -5.45 13.01 -1.63
C HIS A 145 -5.12 14.29 -2.42
N SER A 146 -6.04 15.26 -2.48
CA SER A 146 -5.92 16.44 -3.37
C SER A 146 -4.70 17.33 -3.05
N HIS A 147 -4.17 17.23 -1.84
CA HIS A 147 -3.07 18.03 -1.32
C HIS A 147 -1.86 17.19 -0.87
N TYR A 148 -1.81 15.91 -1.24
CA TYR A 148 -0.73 14.99 -0.87
C TYR A 148 0.00 14.52 -2.11
N LEU A 149 1.33 14.58 -2.07
CA LEU A 149 2.14 14.03 -3.15
C LEU A 149 2.26 12.50 -2.98
N CYS A 150 1.68 11.78 -3.92
CA CYS A 150 1.59 10.33 -3.97
C CYS A 150 2.38 9.77 -5.16
N ARG A 151 2.83 8.52 -5.05
CA ARG A 151 3.65 7.86 -6.06
C ARG A 151 3.51 6.34 -6.02
N SER A 152 3.64 5.68 -7.18
CA SER A 152 3.64 4.22 -7.28
C SER A 152 2.34 3.61 -6.75
N TRP A 153 2.39 2.37 -6.26
CA TRP A 153 1.23 1.67 -5.72
C TRP A 153 0.63 2.34 -4.50
N GLN A 154 -0.65 2.64 -4.61
CA GLN A 154 -1.50 3.13 -3.54
C GLN A 154 -2.38 1.97 -3.06
N LYS A 155 -2.51 1.81 -1.74
CA LYS A 155 -3.40 0.88 -1.04
C LYS A 155 -4.42 1.72 -0.26
N LEU A 156 -5.56 1.95 -0.89
CA LEU A 156 -6.56 2.92 -0.45
C LEU A 156 -7.74 2.18 0.20
N TYR A 157 -8.11 2.58 1.41
CA TYR A 157 -9.20 1.95 2.16
C TYR A 157 -10.22 2.99 2.58
N PHE A 158 -11.49 2.60 2.62
CA PHE A 158 -12.61 3.48 3.00
C PHE A 158 -13.78 2.64 3.54
N PRO A 159 -14.76 3.24 4.24
CA PRO A 159 -15.94 2.51 4.70
C PRO A 159 -16.70 1.86 3.53
N ALA A 160 -17.00 0.57 3.69
CA ALA A 160 -17.64 -0.24 2.66
C ALA A 160 -18.94 0.38 2.13
N ARG A 161 -19.11 0.35 0.81
CA ARG A 161 -20.27 0.94 0.14
C ARG A 161 -20.52 0.26 -1.20
N VAL A 162 -21.78 0.34 -1.64
CA VAL A 162 -22.17 -0.08 -2.98
C VAL A 162 -21.86 1.05 -3.95
N CYS A 163 -21.19 0.72 -5.06
CA CYS A 163 -21.07 1.63 -6.19
C CYS A 163 -21.09 0.87 -7.52
N ARG A 164 -21.33 1.61 -8.59
CA ARG A 164 -21.20 1.10 -9.97
C ARG A 164 -20.17 1.88 -10.77
N TYR A 165 -20.01 3.16 -10.46
CA TYR A 165 -19.12 4.07 -11.14
C TYR A 165 -18.05 4.57 -10.18
N ILE A 166 -16.84 4.70 -10.68
CA ILE A 166 -15.68 5.18 -9.94
C ILE A 166 -15.01 6.25 -10.80
N ARG A 167 -14.80 7.44 -10.24
CA ARG A 167 -14.13 8.55 -10.91
C ARG A 167 -12.84 8.86 -10.18
N ILE A 168 -11.74 8.93 -10.92
CA ILE A 168 -10.41 9.30 -10.41
C ILE A 168 -10.03 10.63 -11.06
N VAL A 169 -9.84 11.65 -10.22
CA VAL A 169 -9.52 13.01 -10.67
C VAL A 169 -8.17 13.39 -10.13
N GLY A 170 -7.24 13.67 -11.05
CA GLY A 170 -5.93 14.21 -10.73
C GLY A 170 -6.03 15.71 -10.49
N THR A 171 -5.44 16.19 -9.41
CA THR A 171 -5.45 17.61 -9.03
C THR A 171 -4.07 18.23 -9.14
N HIS A 172 -3.01 17.41 -9.13
CA HIS A 172 -1.64 17.89 -9.27
C HIS A 172 -0.74 16.82 -9.88
N ASN A 173 0.25 17.26 -10.64
CA ASN A 173 1.42 16.48 -11.06
C ASN A 173 2.63 17.42 -11.02
N THR A 174 3.72 16.99 -10.38
CA THR A 174 4.92 17.80 -10.16
C THR A 174 5.73 18.11 -11.42
N VAL A 175 5.41 17.50 -12.56
CA VAL A 175 6.14 17.66 -13.83
C VAL A 175 5.32 18.40 -14.89
N ASN A 176 4.03 18.09 -15.03
CA ASN A 176 3.17 18.68 -16.06
C ASN A 176 1.69 18.65 -15.63
N LYS A 177 0.77 19.04 -16.53
CA LYS A 177 -0.68 19.07 -16.25
C LYS A 177 -1.44 17.81 -16.71
N ILE A 178 -0.81 16.64 -16.70
CA ILE A 178 -1.45 15.38 -17.10
C ILE A 178 -1.39 14.38 -15.95
N PHE A 179 -2.50 13.76 -15.59
CA PHE A 179 -2.56 12.71 -14.58
C PHE A 179 -2.47 11.34 -15.22
N HIS A 180 -1.58 10.46 -14.73
CA HIS A 180 -1.32 9.15 -15.33
C HIS A 180 -1.58 8.03 -14.32
N ILE A 181 -2.29 7.00 -14.75
CA ILE A 181 -2.56 5.79 -13.99
C ILE A 181 -2.18 4.59 -14.84
N VAL A 182 -1.29 3.74 -14.32
CA VAL A 182 -0.85 2.51 -14.99
C VAL A 182 -1.90 1.41 -14.80
N ALA A 183 -2.30 1.16 -13.55
CA ALA A 183 -3.23 0.08 -13.21
C ALA A 183 -4.23 0.50 -12.14
N PHE A 184 -5.44 -0.06 -12.23
CA PHE A 184 -6.49 0.13 -11.24
C PHE A 184 -7.12 -1.20 -10.84
N GLU A 185 -7.27 -1.39 -9.53
CA GLU A 185 -7.98 -2.52 -8.94
C GLU A 185 -8.98 -2.01 -7.90
N CYS A 186 -10.16 -2.62 -7.83
CA CYS A 186 -11.07 -2.39 -6.72
C CYS A 186 -11.67 -3.71 -6.24
N MET A 187 -11.87 -3.79 -4.94
CA MET A 187 -12.32 -5.00 -4.28
C MET A 187 -12.95 -4.70 -2.91
N PHE A 188 -13.55 -5.75 -2.34
CA PHE A 188 -13.85 -5.77 -0.93
C PHE A 188 -12.77 -6.55 -0.19
N THR A 189 -12.28 -6.03 0.93
CA THR A 189 -11.35 -6.74 1.81
C THR A 189 -11.92 -6.87 3.22
N ASN A 190 -11.68 -8.04 3.82
CA ASN A 190 -11.92 -8.33 5.23
C ASN A 190 -10.74 -7.92 6.11
N LYS A 191 -9.62 -7.50 5.52
CA LYS A 191 -8.46 -7.01 6.27
C LYS A 191 -8.89 -5.83 7.14
N ALA A 192 -8.61 -5.91 8.43
CA ALA A 192 -8.83 -4.80 9.34
C ALA A 192 -7.88 -3.65 9.01
N PHE A 193 -8.41 -2.43 9.03
CA PHE A 193 -7.64 -1.20 8.86
C PHE A 193 -8.23 -0.10 9.74
N THR A 194 -7.37 0.83 10.15
CA THR A 194 -7.76 2.00 10.93
C THR A 194 -7.55 3.24 10.10
N LEU A 195 -8.59 4.05 9.98
CA LEU A 195 -8.53 5.35 9.32
C LEU A 195 -8.62 6.47 10.35
N GLU A 196 -7.73 7.44 10.24
CA GLU A 196 -7.81 8.70 10.96
C GLU A 196 -7.77 9.83 9.92
N LYS A 197 -8.79 10.70 9.93
CA LYS A 197 -8.96 11.79 8.94
C LYS A 197 -8.89 11.29 7.48
N GLY A 198 -9.38 10.07 7.23
CA GLY A 198 -9.41 9.46 5.90
C GLY A 198 -8.09 8.80 5.45
N LEU A 199 -7.06 8.82 6.29
CA LEU A 199 -5.75 8.25 6.01
C LEU A 199 -5.48 7.00 6.86
N ILE A 200 -4.70 6.07 6.33
CA ILE A 200 -4.33 4.84 7.04
C ILE A 200 -3.40 5.16 8.21
N VAL A 201 -3.72 4.58 9.37
CA VAL A 201 -2.80 4.42 10.49
C VAL A 201 -2.10 3.06 10.31
N PRO A 202 -0.85 3.02 9.82
CA PRO A 202 -0.14 1.76 9.61
C PRO A 202 0.21 1.10 10.96
N LEU A 203 0.16 -0.23 10.98
CA LEU A 203 0.65 -1.05 12.09
C LEU A 203 2.06 -1.62 11.79
N GLU A 204 2.30 -1.94 10.53
CA GLU A 204 3.55 -2.51 10.01
C GLU A 204 4.38 -1.44 9.31
N ASN A 205 5.69 -1.67 9.19
CA ASN A 205 6.62 -0.75 8.55
C ASN A 205 6.24 -0.53 7.06
N VAL A 206 5.81 0.68 6.72
CA VAL A 206 5.50 1.11 5.35
C VAL A 206 6.69 1.80 4.67
N ALA A 207 7.79 2.04 5.38
CA ALA A 207 9.05 2.50 4.79
C ALA A 207 9.88 1.32 4.26
N THR A 208 9.32 0.57 3.31
CA THR A 208 9.98 -0.59 2.68
C THR A 208 9.89 -0.50 1.15
N ILE A 209 10.79 -1.18 0.46
CA ILE A 209 10.75 -1.30 -1.01
C ILE A 209 9.45 -1.99 -1.46
N ALA A 210 8.96 -2.97 -0.69
CA ALA A 210 7.74 -3.72 -1.00
C ALA A 210 6.46 -2.86 -0.87
N ASP A 211 6.49 -1.85 -0.01
CA ASP A 211 5.45 -0.82 0.13
C ASP A 211 5.73 0.44 -0.71
N CYS A 212 6.62 0.32 -1.69
CA CYS A 212 6.93 1.35 -2.67
C CYS A 212 7.48 2.66 -2.06
N ALA A 213 8.06 2.60 -0.86
CA ALA A 213 8.83 3.70 -0.32
C ALA A 213 10.17 3.85 -1.06
N SER A 214 10.68 5.08 -1.14
CA SER A 214 11.94 5.41 -1.81
C SER A 214 12.74 6.44 -1.03
N VAL A 215 14.05 6.45 -1.25
CA VAL A 215 14.93 7.52 -0.79
C VAL A 215 15.11 8.50 -1.94
N ILE A 216 14.66 9.74 -1.78
CA ILE A 216 14.70 10.78 -2.82
C ILE A 216 15.83 11.81 -2.60
N GLU A 217 16.36 11.89 -1.39
CA GLU A 217 17.59 12.62 -1.07
C GLU A 217 18.47 11.79 -0.14
N GLY A 218 19.78 11.97 -0.27
CA GLY A 218 20.80 11.15 0.39
C GLY A 218 21.61 10.34 -0.61
N VAL A 219 22.80 9.91 -0.19
CA VAL A 219 23.74 9.15 -1.04
C VAL A 219 23.95 7.79 -0.42
N SER A 220 23.93 6.75 -1.25
CA SER A 220 24.27 5.39 -0.86
C SER A 220 25.02 4.72 -2.00
N ARG A 221 26.02 3.88 -1.66
CA ARG A 221 26.67 3.01 -2.65
C ARG A 221 25.81 1.81 -3.02
N SER A 222 24.97 1.35 -2.08
CA SER A 222 24.05 0.24 -2.26
C SER A 222 22.65 0.76 -2.54
N ARG A 223 22.02 0.29 -3.62
CA ARG A 223 20.64 0.66 -3.95
C ARG A 223 19.72 0.29 -2.78
N ASN A 224 18.88 1.23 -2.36
CA ASN A 224 17.88 1.07 -1.30
C ASN A 224 18.43 0.66 0.08
N ALA A 225 19.71 0.93 0.38
CA ALA A 225 20.33 0.53 1.65
C ALA A 225 19.49 0.86 2.88
N LEU A 226 18.90 2.05 2.94
CA LEU A 226 18.09 2.50 4.07
C LEU A 226 16.78 1.71 4.28
N LEU A 227 16.23 1.10 3.23
CA LEU A 227 14.86 0.55 3.18
C LEU A 227 14.82 -0.93 2.81
N ASN A 228 15.97 -1.60 2.73
CA ASN A 228 16.08 -3.00 2.31
C ASN A 228 15.86 -4.03 3.44
N GLY A 229 15.77 -3.58 4.69
CA GLY A 229 15.60 -4.46 5.85
C GLY A 229 16.89 -5.07 6.39
N ASP A 230 18.05 -4.76 5.79
CA ASP A 230 19.34 -5.25 6.26
C ASP A 230 19.86 -4.37 7.41
N THR A 231 19.90 -4.96 8.59
CA THR A 231 20.32 -4.30 9.84
C THR A 231 21.60 -4.91 10.39
N LYS A 232 22.31 -5.74 9.61
CA LYS A 232 23.48 -6.50 10.08
C LYS A 232 24.67 -6.44 9.13
N ASN A 233 24.42 -6.37 7.82
CA ASN A 233 25.50 -6.39 6.83
C ASN A 233 25.77 -4.97 6.32
N TYR A 234 26.49 -4.19 7.12
CA TYR A 234 26.99 -2.87 6.76
C TYR A 234 28.41 -2.69 7.32
N ASP A 235 29.21 -1.90 6.60
CA ASP A 235 30.60 -1.65 6.95
C ASP A 235 30.99 -0.21 6.56
N TRP A 236 32.29 0.05 6.39
CA TRP A 236 32.78 1.37 6.01
C TRP A 236 32.55 1.69 4.52
N ASP A 237 32.27 0.67 3.70
CA ASP A 237 32.11 0.80 2.25
C ASP A 237 30.64 0.81 1.82
N SER A 238 29.75 0.14 2.54
CA SER A 238 28.37 -0.10 2.10
C SER A 238 27.38 -0.33 3.25
N GLY A 239 26.09 -0.38 2.91
CA GLY A 239 25.02 -0.73 3.86
C GLY A 239 24.44 0.44 4.65
N TYR A 240 24.66 1.68 4.20
CA TYR A 240 24.07 2.87 4.79
C TYR A 240 23.75 3.93 3.74
N THR A 241 22.85 4.85 4.07
CA THR A 241 22.63 6.10 3.36
C THR A 241 23.19 7.26 4.17
N CYS A 242 23.80 8.22 3.50
CA CYS A 242 24.46 9.34 4.14
C CYS A 242 24.18 10.69 3.47
N HIS A 243 24.51 11.77 4.18
CA HIS A 243 24.59 13.12 3.63
C HIS A 243 25.68 13.92 4.35
N GLN A 244 26.18 14.97 3.69
CA GLN A 244 27.14 15.90 4.31
C GLN A 244 26.43 16.75 5.38
N LEU A 245 27.07 16.93 6.54
CA LEU A 245 26.58 17.83 7.58
C LEU A 245 26.53 19.27 7.07
N GLY A 246 25.45 19.99 7.39
CA GLY A 246 25.26 21.40 7.04
C GLY A 246 24.83 21.69 5.59
N SER A 247 24.77 20.69 4.70
CA SER A 247 24.46 20.88 3.27
C SER A 247 23.52 19.84 2.67
N GLY A 248 22.99 18.91 3.47
CA GLY A 248 22.11 17.86 2.95
C GLY A 248 21.19 17.26 3.99
N ALA A 249 20.41 16.30 3.54
CA ALA A 249 19.50 15.49 4.33
C ALA A 249 19.36 14.10 3.71
N ILE A 250 18.74 13.18 4.46
CA ILE A 250 18.15 11.96 3.91
C ILE A 250 16.64 12.18 3.88
N VAL A 251 16.02 12.07 2.69
CA VAL A 251 14.57 12.21 2.54
C VAL A 251 13.97 10.91 2.03
N VAL A 252 13.10 10.33 2.85
CA VAL A 252 12.29 9.16 2.51
C VAL A 252 10.93 9.64 2.02
N GLN A 253 10.51 9.16 0.85
CA GLN A 253 9.15 9.29 0.34
C GLN A 253 8.40 7.97 0.55
N LEU A 254 7.26 8.03 1.24
CA LEU A 254 6.28 6.94 1.30
C LEU A 254 5.42 6.97 0.03
N ALA A 255 4.88 5.82 -0.37
CA ALA A 255 4.07 5.72 -1.59
C ALA A 255 2.80 6.59 -1.54
N GLN A 256 2.22 6.74 -0.35
CA GLN A 256 0.98 7.47 -0.10
C GLN A 256 1.05 8.15 1.29
N PRO A 257 0.15 9.11 1.59
CA PRO A 257 0.05 9.66 2.94
C PRO A 257 -0.42 8.62 3.96
N TYR A 258 0.23 8.63 5.12
CA TYR A 258 -0.13 7.84 6.30
C TYR A 258 -0.24 8.74 7.54
N ILE A 259 -1.01 8.30 8.53
CA ILE A 259 -1.00 8.89 9.87
C ILE A 259 0.05 8.16 10.70
N ILE A 260 1.20 8.80 10.92
CA ILE A 260 2.34 8.20 11.61
C ILE A 260 2.58 8.90 12.93
N GLY A 261 3.07 8.17 13.94
CA GLY A 261 3.40 8.72 15.27
C GLY A 261 4.64 8.09 15.90
N SER A 262 5.35 7.25 15.14
CA SER A 262 6.62 6.67 15.55
C SER A 262 7.49 6.41 14.34
N ILE A 263 8.81 6.44 14.55
CA ILE A 263 9.82 6.03 13.59
C ILE A 263 10.97 5.37 14.35
N ARG A 264 11.72 4.53 13.65
CA ARG A 264 12.96 3.94 14.16
C ARG A 264 14.06 4.11 13.15
N LEU A 265 15.27 4.39 13.60
CA LEU A 265 16.43 4.51 12.73
C LEU A 265 17.64 3.85 13.37
N LEU A 266 18.42 3.12 12.57
CA LEU A 266 19.70 2.56 12.97
C LEU A 266 20.79 3.52 12.51
N LEU A 267 21.40 4.24 13.45
CA LEU A 267 22.61 4.98 13.18
C LEU A 267 23.76 4.01 13.00
N TRP A 268 24.71 4.35 12.12
CA TRP A 268 25.93 3.57 11.98
C TRP A 268 26.63 3.43 13.33
N ASP A 269 27.06 2.22 13.68
CA ASP A 269 27.57 1.87 15.01
C ASP A 269 28.72 0.84 14.99
N CYS A 270 29.46 0.72 13.88
CA CYS A 270 30.64 -0.17 13.83
C CYS A 270 31.88 0.38 14.57
N ASP A 271 31.82 1.60 15.09
CA ASP A 271 32.82 2.24 15.96
C ASP A 271 32.13 3.14 17.01
N ASP A 272 32.93 3.77 17.86
CA ASP A 272 32.47 4.55 19.01
C ASP A 272 31.91 5.94 18.67
N ARG A 273 31.70 6.29 17.40
CA ARG A 273 31.14 7.60 17.04
C ARG A 273 29.70 7.78 17.54
N SER A 274 29.32 9.04 17.68
CA SER A 274 27.94 9.43 17.97
C SER A 274 27.49 10.54 17.04
N TYR A 275 26.17 10.65 16.90
CA TYR A 275 25.51 11.60 16.03
C TYR A 275 24.55 12.49 16.81
N SER A 276 24.21 13.63 16.24
CA SER A 276 23.05 14.43 16.61
C SER A 276 22.27 14.74 15.35
N TYR A 277 20.95 14.82 15.46
CA TYR A 277 20.07 14.99 14.29
C TYR A 277 18.73 15.60 14.69
N TYR A 278 17.92 15.96 13.70
CA TYR A 278 16.50 16.18 13.87
C TYR A 278 15.72 15.48 12.76
N VAL A 279 14.43 15.28 12.98
CA VAL A 279 13.52 14.68 12.01
C VAL A 279 12.34 15.60 11.75
N GLU A 280 12.02 15.76 10.48
CA GLU A 280 10.84 16.49 10.01
C GLU A 280 9.94 15.58 9.17
N VAL A 281 8.65 15.88 9.15
CA VAL A 281 7.68 15.23 8.26
C VAL A 281 6.97 16.25 7.37
N SER A 282 6.53 15.81 6.21
CA SER A 282 5.79 16.63 5.25
C SER A 282 4.79 15.80 4.45
N THR A 283 3.77 16.43 3.91
CA THR A 283 2.81 15.84 2.94
C THR A 283 3.06 16.32 1.50
N ASN A 284 3.84 17.39 1.33
CA ASN A 284 3.96 18.13 0.06
C ASN A 284 5.38 18.61 -0.28
N GLN A 285 6.39 18.28 0.53
CA GLN A 285 7.79 18.72 0.44
C GLN A 285 8.04 20.23 0.56
N GLN A 286 7.00 21.04 0.77
CA GLN A 286 7.11 22.49 0.92
C GLN A 286 7.03 22.89 2.40
N GLN A 287 6.06 22.32 3.11
CA GLN A 287 5.83 22.58 4.53
C GLN A 287 6.34 21.40 5.33
N TRP A 288 7.24 21.69 6.26
CA TRP A 288 7.91 20.68 7.10
C TRP A 288 7.60 20.96 8.56
N THR A 289 7.27 19.90 9.29
CA THR A 289 7.05 19.94 10.73
C THR A 289 8.13 19.12 11.40
N MET A 290 8.92 19.74 12.27
CA MET A 290 9.90 19.02 13.09
C MET A 290 9.18 18.17 14.14
N VAL A 291 9.37 16.85 14.07
CA VAL A 291 8.74 15.87 14.98
C VAL A 291 9.70 15.36 16.04
N ALA A 292 11.01 15.54 15.86
CA ALA A 292 12.02 15.23 16.85
C ALA A 292 13.25 16.12 16.71
N ASP A 293 13.68 16.69 17.83
CA ASP A 293 14.93 17.44 17.94
C ASP A 293 15.90 16.67 18.86
N ARG A 294 16.96 16.10 18.26
CA ARG A 294 18.08 15.46 18.95
C ARG A 294 19.40 16.21 18.68
N THR A 295 19.34 17.49 18.32
CA THR A 295 20.52 18.30 17.93
C THR A 295 21.52 18.50 19.06
N LYS A 296 21.09 18.33 20.31
CA LYS A 296 21.90 18.43 21.53
C LYS A 296 22.09 17.09 22.25
N VAL A 297 21.76 15.98 21.58
CA VAL A 297 21.82 14.64 22.16
C VAL A 297 22.88 13.82 21.42
N SER A 298 23.73 13.10 22.18
CA SER A 298 24.67 12.14 21.62
C SER A 298 23.94 10.81 21.41
N CYS A 299 23.62 10.51 20.15
CA CYS A 299 22.87 9.33 19.72
C CYS A 299 23.81 8.30 19.06
N LYS A 300 23.56 7.00 19.30
CA LYS A 300 24.33 5.88 18.76
C LYS A 300 23.45 4.66 18.53
N SER A 301 23.71 3.88 17.47
CA SER A 301 22.92 2.69 17.14
C SER A 301 21.43 3.01 16.99
N TRP A 302 20.54 2.09 17.35
CA TRP A 302 19.09 2.22 17.26
C TRP A 302 18.54 3.40 18.05
N GLN A 303 17.79 4.26 17.35
CA GLN A 303 17.02 5.34 17.94
C GLN A 303 15.53 5.12 17.68
N SER A 304 14.75 5.14 18.75
CA SER A 304 13.29 5.12 18.72
C SER A 304 12.77 6.52 18.97
N VAL A 305 11.83 6.96 18.13
CA VAL A 305 11.26 8.30 18.20
C VAL A 305 9.75 8.19 18.11
N THR A 306 9.06 8.70 19.11
CA THR A 306 7.59 8.80 19.17
C THR A 306 7.19 10.26 19.21
N PHE A 307 6.08 10.58 18.56
CA PHE A 307 5.56 11.95 18.43
C PHE A 307 4.04 11.93 18.22
N GLU A 308 3.41 13.10 18.28
CA GLU A 308 1.98 13.22 18.03
C GLU A 308 1.62 12.78 16.60
N ARG A 309 0.60 11.92 16.48
CA ARG A 309 0.17 11.36 15.21
C ARG A 309 -0.22 12.47 14.22
N GLN A 310 0.37 12.43 13.04
CA GLN A 310 0.07 13.40 11.98
C GLN A 310 0.27 12.80 10.58
N PRO A 311 -0.38 13.39 9.56
CA PRO A 311 -0.18 12.98 8.18
C PRO A 311 1.26 13.18 7.71
N ALA A 312 1.84 12.18 7.04
CA ALA A 312 3.13 12.29 6.40
C ALA A 312 3.17 11.45 5.11
N SER A 313 3.74 12.05 4.06
CA SER A 313 4.19 11.37 2.83
C SER A 313 5.72 11.38 2.72
N PHE A 314 6.38 12.29 3.42
CA PHE A 314 7.83 12.46 3.42
C PHE A 314 8.36 12.53 4.84
N ILE A 315 9.54 11.94 5.04
CA ILE A 315 10.30 12.01 6.28
C ILE A 315 11.70 12.49 5.92
N ARG A 316 12.14 13.59 6.54
CA ARG A 316 13.47 14.15 6.36
C ARG A 316 14.26 13.94 7.64
N ILE A 317 15.43 13.32 7.52
CA ILE A 317 16.39 13.11 8.60
C ILE A 317 17.59 14.00 8.31
N VAL A 318 17.92 14.90 9.24
CA VAL A 318 19.04 15.83 9.09
C VAL A 318 20.01 15.64 10.22
N GLY A 319 21.18 15.09 9.91
CA GLY A 319 22.32 15.07 10.80
C GLY A 319 22.89 16.46 11.02
N THR A 320 23.13 16.80 12.27
CA THR A 320 23.74 18.07 12.69
C THR A 320 25.12 17.88 13.33
N HIS A 321 25.44 16.66 13.77
CA HIS A 321 26.73 16.35 14.35
C HIS A 321 27.13 14.91 14.09
N ASN A 322 28.43 14.67 13.97
CA ASN A 322 29.08 13.37 14.01
C ASN A 322 30.47 13.57 14.65
N THR A 323 30.81 12.77 15.65
CA THR A 323 32.09 12.89 16.38
C THR A 323 33.32 12.44 15.59
N ALA A 324 33.14 11.72 14.48
CA ALA A 324 34.25 11.16 13.69
C ALA A 324 34.60 11.97 12.43
N ASN A 325 33.61 12.55 11.75
CA ASN A 325 33.78 13.28 10.49
C ASN A 325 32.55 14.13 10.16
N GLU A 326 32.54 14.79 9.00
CA GLU A 326 31.47 15.70 8.57
C GLU A 326 30.32 15.03 7.78
N VAL A 327 30.09 13.73 7.96
CA VAL A 327 29.06 12.97 7.24
C VAL A 327 28.10 12.28 8.21
N PHE A 328 26.79 12.46 8.03
CA PHE A 328 25.77 11.73 8.79
C PHE A 328 25.49 10.38 8.11
N HIS A 329 25.41 9.30 8.89
CA HIS A 329 25.22 7.94 8.36
C HIS A 329 24.02 7.27 9.04
N CYS A 330 23.09 6.78 8.22
CA CYS A 330 21.91 6.04 8.66
C CYS A 330 21.84 4.70 7.91
N VAL A 331 21.86 3.60 8.65
CA VAL A 331 21.89 2.23 8.12
C VAL A 331 20.50 1.81 7.68
N HIS A 332 19.50 1.99 8.55
CA HIS A 332 18.15 1.48 8.34
C HIS A 332 17.10 2.43 8.90
N PHE A 333 15.91 2.44 8.29
CA PHE A 333 14.79 3.28 8.70
C PHE A 333 13.46 2.50 8.70
N GLU A 334 12.64 2.74 9.71
CA GLU A 334 11.31 2.17 9.86
C GLU A 334 10.28 3.26 10.18
N CYS A 335 9.13 3.15 9.54
CA CYS A 335 7.98 4.01 9.79
C CYS A 335 6.69 3.20 9.56
N PRO A 336 5.85 2.96 10.57
CA PRO A 336 6.09 3.23 11.98
C PRO A 336 7.21 2.34 12.56
N GLU A 337 7.72 2.71 13.72
CA GLU A 337 8.66 1.87 14.50
C GLU A 337 8.08 0.46 14.69
N GLN A 338 8.90 -0.57 14.42
CA GLN A 338 8.53 -1.95 14.68
C GLN A 338 9.08 -2.41 16.04
N GLN A 339 8.19 -3.00 16.85
CA GLN A 339 8.63 -3.71 18.04
C GLN A 339 9.41 -4.94 17.59
N SER A 340 10.67 -5.03 17.99
CA SER A 340 11.40 -6.28 17.87
C SER A 340 10.72 -7.29 18.79
N ASN A 341 9.96 -8.22 18.21
CA ASN A 341 9.63 -9.48 18.88
C ASN A 341 10.95 -10.26 19.04
N GLN A 342 11.77 -9.86 20.00
CA GLN A 342 12.76 -10.74 20.59
C GLN A 342 11.98 -11.81 21.35
N LYS A 343 11.50 -12.83 20.63
CA LYS A 343 11.52 -14.15 21.22
C LYS A 343 13.00 -14.47 21.37
N GLU A 344 13.51 -14.21 22.57
CA GLU A 344 14.73 -14.86 23.02
C GLU A 344 14.52 -16.36 22.78
N ASP A 345 15.21 -16.91 21.77
CA ASP A 345 15.57 -18.32 21.79
C ASP A 345 16.48 -18.50 23.02
N SER A 346 15.83 -18.63 24.17
CA SER A 346 16.39 -19.27 25.35
C SER A 346 16.47 -20.76 25.04
N SER A 347 17.38 -21.13 24.14
CA SER A 347 17.94 -22.47 24.12
C SER A 347 18.93 -22.57 25.28
N GLU A 348 18.40 -22.58 26.50
CA GLU A 348 19.10 -23.26 27.60
C GLU A 348 19.11 -24.75 27.25
N GLU A 349 20.26 -25.24 26.77
CA GLU A 349 20.52 -26.67 26.72
C GLU A 349 20.39 -27.23 28.14
N PRO A 350 19.57 -28.27 28.38
CA PRO A 350 19.60 -28.99 29.63
C PRO A 350 20.85 -29.88 29.63
N GLY A 351 21.90 -29.41 30.30
CA GLY A 351 23.05 -30.22 30.67
C GLY A 351 22.59 -31.43 31.48
N THR A 352 22.68 -32.62 30.89
CA THR A 352 22.41 -33.89 31.54
C THR A 352 23.62 -34.30 32.39
N GLY A 353 23.52 -34.05 33.69
CA GLY A 353 24.38 -34.62 34.73
C GLY A 353 23.55 -35.53 35.65
N ASP A 354 23.81 -36.83 35.56
CA ASP A 354 23.35 -38.01 36.32
C ASP A 354 22.52 -37.83 37.62
N PRO A 355 21.65 -38.82 37.90
CA PRO A 355 21.77 -39.51 39.19
C PRO A 355 21.68 -41.04 39.11
N SER A 356 22.71 -41.67 39.65
CA SER A 356 22.75 -42.86 40.53
C SER A 356 21.60 -43.91 40.58
N THR A 357 22.06 -45.16 40.41
CA THR A 357 21.67 -46.44 41.06
C THR A 357 20.54 -47.33 40.49
N PRO A 358 20.69 -48.68 40.60
CA PRO A 358 20.32 -49.63 39.55
C PRO A 358 19.13 -50.52 39.94
N ASN A 359 18.47 -51.12 38.94
CA ASN A 359 17.64 -52.29 39.17
C ASN A 359 17.76 -53.35 38.06
N GLN A 360 18.21 -54.51 38.53
CA GLN A 360 18.04 -55.91 38.10
C GLN A 360 17.39 -56.28 36.75
N GLN A 361 18.20 -56.95 35.92
CA GLN A 361 18.08 -58.37 35.51
C GLN A 361 16.84 -58.85 34.71
N LEU A 362 17.05 -59.27 33.43
CA LEU A 362 16.88 -60.64 32.90
C LEU A 362 16.74 -60.69 31.36
N ASP A 363 17.72 -61.35 30.73
CA ASP A 363 17.80 -62.16 29.49
C ASP A 363 16.50 -62.71 28.82
N PRO A 364 16.56 -63.40 27.65
CA PRO A 364 17.10 -63.02 26.32
C PRO A 364 16.13 -63.49 25.18
N HIS A 365 16.38 -63.13 23.90
CA HIS A 365 16.21 -64.00 22.71
C HIS A 365 16.27 -63.20 21.38
N ALA A 366 17.19 -63.62 20.50
CA ALA A 366 17.32 -63.27 19.08
C ALA A 366 16.32 -64.09 18.20
N PRO A 367 16.30 -64.06 16.83
CA PRO A 367 17.23 -63.41 15.89
C PRO A 367 16.66 -62.84 14.55
N ARG A 368 17.59 -62.32 13.73
CA ARG A 368 17.74 -62.44 12.25
C ARG A 368 17.27 -61.29 11.31
N ALA A 369 18.28 -60.78 10.60
CA ALA A 369 18.26 -59.96 9.37
C ALA A 369 18.00 -60.86 8.11
N PRO A 370 17.96 -60.35 6.85
CA PRO A 370 19.10 -59.69 6.19
C PRO A 370 18.79 -58.53 5.23
N SER A 371 19.89 -57.87 4.90
CA SER A 371 20.16 -56.80 3.93
C SER A 371 20.38 -57.32 2.50
N ALA A 372 20.14 -56.45 1.50
CA ALA A 372 20.76 -56.35 0.16
C ALA A 372 19.88 -55.42 -0.72
N SER A 373 20.31 -54.59 -1.68
CA SER A 373 21.62 -54.17 -2.20
C SER A 373 21.38 -53.14 -3.34
N SER A 374 22.07 -51.99 -3.29
CA SER A 374 22.78 -51.25 -4.36
C SER A 374 22.30 -51.18 -5.85
N LEU A 375 22.09 -49.92 -6.32
CA LEU A 375 22.59 -49.21 -7.55
C LEU A 375 22.22 -49.70 -8.98
N PRO A 376 22.40 -48.94 -10.10
CA PRO A 376 22.75 -47.51 -10.37
C PRO A 376 21.84 -46.79 -11.45
N PRO A 377 22.15 -45.56 -11.94
CA PRO A 377 21.27 -44.74 -12.82
C PRO A 377 21.71 -44.57 -14.30
N SER A 378 20.90 -43.83 -15.08
CA SER A 378 21.12 -43.17 -16.42
C SER A 378 20.48 -43.88 -17.63
N PRO A 379 20.30 -43.27 -18.84
CA PRO A 379 20.67 -41.91 -19.31
C PRO A 379 19.55 -41.14 -20.08
N GLY A 380 19.80 -39.86 -20.40
CA GLY A 380 18.98 -39.05 -21.34
C GLY A 380 19.34 -39.25 -22.82
N PRO A 381 18.71 -38.49 -23.74
CA PRO A 381 19.25 -38.31 -25.09
C PRO A 381 19.43 -36.84 -25.50
N ASN A 382 20.57 -36.58 -26.13
CA ASN A 382 20.83 -35.48 -27.06
C ASN A 382 19.99 -35.67 -28.34
N SER A 383 19.61 -34.59 -29.03
CA SER A 383 20.21 -34.22 -30.33
C SER A 383 19.46 -33.13 -31.13
N ARG A 384 20.30 -32.28 -31.75
CA ARG A 384 20.20 -31.66 -33.10
C ARG A 384 19.39 -30.37 -33.32
N SER A 385 20.15 -29.28 -33.46
CA SER A 385 19.99 -28.21 -34.48
C SER A 385 20.23 -28.76 -35.90
N PRO A 386 19.92 -28.06 -37.05
CA PRO A 386 20.53 -26.77 -37.40
C PRO A 386 19.72 -25.77 -38.28
N ASN A 387 20.21 -24.53 -38.30
CA ASN A 387 20.44 -23.61 -39.44
C ASN A 387 19.38 -22.68 -40.07
N GLN A 388 19.94 -21.49 -40.40
CA GLN A 388 19.65 -20.47 -41.44
C GLN A 388 18.58 -19.39 -41.14
N GLN A 389 18.93 -18.11 -40.98
CA GLN A 389 19.46 -17.06 -41.89
C GLN A 389 18.40 -16.34 -42.73
N ASN A 390 18.46 -14.99 -42.65
CA ASN A 390 17.97 -13.95 -43.57
C ASN A 390 16.45 -13.81 -43.80
N GLN A 391 15.84 -12.75 -43.27
CA GLN A 391 15.68 -11.43 -43.92
C GLN A 391 15.16 -10.41 -42.92
#